data_AF-A0A966NVG2-F1
#
_entry.id   AF-A0A966NVG2-F1
#
_cell.length_a   1.000
_cell.length_b   1.000
_cell.length_c   1.000
_cell.angle_alpha   90.00
_cell.angle_beta   90.00
_cell.angle_gamma   90.00
#
_symmetry.space_group_name_H-M   'P 1'
#
loop_
_entity.id
_entity.type
_entity.pdbx_description
1 polymer ?
#
loop_
_entity_poly.entity_id
_entity_poly.type
_entity_poly.pdbx_seq_one_letter_code
_entity_poly.pdbx_strand_id
1 'polypeptide(L)'
;MIGSGRGDSFTMRIPPLRALVVGVLATSLVSVAAPVQAEDGLLPNAIVVTGRGYGHGRGMSQYGSYGWATTYGWQWQQILDFYYGGPTGNVVAPLANPNQEMSVVLTGSDMTRVST
;
A
#
# COMPACT_ATOMS: atom_id res chain seq x y z
N MET A 1 83.91 31.92 36.18
CA MET A 1 84.33 32.13 34.78
C MET A 1 84.32 30.75 34.12
N ILE A 2 83.24 30.40 33.41
CA ILE A 2 83.23 30.23 31.94
C ILE A 2 84.33 29.23 31.52
N GLY A 3 84.07 27.97 31.17
CA GLY A 3 82.96 27.39 30.44
C GLY A 3 83.43 27.03 29.02
N SER A 4 83.56 25.74 28.71
CA SER A 4 83.24 25.12 27.40
C SER A 4 83.93 23.74 27.30
N GLY A 5 83.15 22.70 27.56
CA GLY A 5 83.52 21.30 27.36
C GLY A 5 83.24 20.87 25.91
N ARG A 6 84.19 20.08 25.38
CA ARG A 6 84.25 19.49 24.04
C ARG A 6 82.90 18.92 23.56
N GLY A 7 82.56 19.22 22.31
CA GLY A 7 81.43 18.63 21.60
C GLY A 7 81.82 17.29 20.98
N ASP A 8 81.20 16.21 21.46
CA ASP A 8 81.29 14.89 20.84
C ASP A 8 80.13 14.73 19.85
N SER A 9 80.45 14.40 18.61
CA SER A 9 79.51 14.25 17.50
C SER A 9 78.67 12.98 17.68
N PHE A 10 77.35 13.12 17.87
CA PHE A 10 76.44 11.99 18.01
C PHE A 10 76.06 11.43 16.63
N THR A 11 76.80 10.44 16.14
CA THR A 11 76.41 9.65 14.96
C THR A 11 75.20 8.79 15.30
N MET A 12 74.00 9.26 14.95
CA MET A 12 72.75 8.50 15.08
C MET A 12 72.67 7.42 13.97
N ARG A 13 73.02 6.18 14.32
CA ARG A 13 72.73 4.99 13.49
C ARG A 13 71.28 4.55 13.73
N ILE A 14 70.41 4.79 12.75
CA ILE A 14 69.01 4.34 12.80
C ILE A 14 69.00 2.83 12.45
N PRO A 15 68.53 1.93 13.33
CA PRO A 15 68.47 0.50 13.03
C PRO A 15 67.35 0.16 12.02
N PRO A 16 67.51 -0.88 11.17
CA PRO A 16 66.62 -1.18 10.03
C PRO A 16 65.20 -1.60 10.43
N LEU A 17 64.93 -1.83 11.72
CA LEU A 17 63.63 -2.26 12.22
C LEU A 17 62.51 -1.21 12.06
N ARG A 18 62.86 0.08 11.96
CA ARG A 18 61.87 1.17 11.79
C ARG A 18 61.39 1.32 10.34
N ALA A 19 62.16 0.83 9.37
CA ALA A 19 61.80 0.88 7.94
C ALA A 19 60.78 -0.20 7.55
N LEU A 20 60.70 -1.31 8.29
CA LEU A 20 59.79 -2.41 7.99
C LEU A 20 58.31 -2.07 8.31
N VAL A 21 58.07 -1.24 9.33
CA VAL A 21 56.71 -0.87 9.75
C VAL A 21 56.02 0.04 8.73
N VAL A 22 56.77 0.87 8.01
CA VAL A 22 56.23 1.80 7.01
C VAL A 22 55.88 1.07 5.70
N GLY A 23 56.62 0.02 5.34
CA GLY A 23 56.35 -0.78 4.14
C GLY A 23 55.11 -1.66 4.26
N VAL A 24 54.81 -2.19 5.46
CA VAL A 24 53.60 -3.00 5.69
C VAL A 24 52.35 -2.14 5.86
N LEU A 25 52.48 -0.90 6.36
CA LEU A 25 51.36 0.04 6.45
C LEU A 25 50.96 0.67 5.10
N ALA A 26 51.82 0.62 4.08
CA ALA A 26 51.57 1.28 2.79
C ALA A 26 50.81 0.42 1.77
N THR A 27 50.64 -0.88 2.00
CA THR A 27 49.94 -1.79 1.07
C THR A 27 48.53 -2.19 1.51
N SER A 28 48.07 -1.74 2.68
CA SER A 28 46.82 -2.23 3.29
C SER A 28 45.55 -1.48 2.87
N LEU A 29 45.59 -0.58 1.88
CA LEU A 29 44.40 0.12 1.38
C LEU A 29 44.19 -0.11 -0.11
N VAL A 30 43.90 -1.35 -0.50
CA VAL A 30 43.15 -1.62 -1.73
C VAL A 30 41.75 -2.05 -1.31
N SER A 31 40.84 -1.08 -1.21
CA SER A 31 39.41 -1.36 -1.07
C SER A 31 38.91 -1.92 -2.40
N VAL A 32 38.75 -3.24 -2.49
CA VAL A 32 37.98 -3.84 -3.59
C VAL A 32 36.52 -3.49 -3.34
N ALA A 33 36.00 -2.54 -4.12
CA ALA A 33 34.56 -2.33 -4.22
C ALA A 33 33.96 -3.59 -4.85
N ALA A 34 33.32 -4.42 -4.04
CA ALA A 34 32.47 -5.48 -4.57
C ALA A 34 31.33 -4.82 -5.38
N PRO A 35 30.95 -5.36 -6.55
CA PRO A 35 29.75 -4.87 -7.23
C PRO A 35 28.56 -5.08 -6.27
N VAL A 36 27.83 -4.01 -5.97
CA VAL A 36 26.56 -4.14 -5.27
C VAL A 36 25.62 -4.88 -6.23
N GLN A 37 25.28 -6.11 -5.91
CA GLN A 37 24.26 -6.82 -6.66
C GLN A 37 22.93 -6.17 -6.28
N ALA A 38 22.27 -5.54 -7.24
CA ALA A 38 20.86 -5.24 -7.10
C ALA A 38 20.15 -6.58 -6.88
N GLU A 39 19.46 -6.73 -5.77
CA GLU A 39 18.51 -7.82 -5.63
C GLU A 39 17.51 -7.68 -6.77
N ASP A 40 17.41 -8.72 -7.61
CA ASP A 40 16.28 -8.87 -8.52
C ASP A 40 15.05 -9.01 -7.63
N GLY A 41 14.49 -7.87 -7.26
CA GLY A 41 13.32 -7.80 -6.42
C GLY A 41 12.23 -8.60 -7.12
N LEU A 42 11.88 -9.75 -6.55
CA LEU A 42 10.71 -10.51 -6.94
C LEU A 42 9.51 -9.56 -6.85
N LEU A 43 9.13 -8.97 -7.99
CA LEU A 43 7.90 -8.21 -8.09
C LEU A 43 6.78 -9.13 -7.58
N PRO A 44 5.88 -8.66 -6.72
CA PRO A 44 4.78 -9.48 -6.27
C PRO A 44 4.05 -10.08 -7.47
N ASN A 45 4.15 -11.41 -7.65
CA ASN A 45 3.48 -12.12 -8.75
C ASN A 45 1.95 -12.15 -8.58
N ALA A 46 1.45 -11.62 -7.45
CA ALA A 46 0.05 -11.44 -7.17
C ALA A 46 -0.16 -10.24 -6.23
N ILE A 47 -1.29 -9.56 -6.43
CA ILE A 47 -1.81 -8.57 -5.48
C ILE A 47 -2.96 -9.25 -4.74
N VAL A 48 -2.81 -9.44 -3.43
CA VAL A 48 -3.88 -9.96 -2.57
C VAL A 48 -4.71 -8.77 -2.09
N VAL A 49 -5.96 -8.67 -2.55
CA VAL A 49 -6.91 -7.66 -2.09
C VAL A 49 -7.89 -8.32 -1.12
N THR A 50 -7.84 -7.92 0.15
CA THR A 50 -8.81 -8.37 1.15
C THR A 50 -9.93 -7.34 1.29
N GLY A 51 -11.16 -7.75 1.00
CA GLY A 51 -12.36 -6.92 1.11
C GLY A 51 -13.39 -7.51 2.07
N ARG A 52 -14.46 -6.74 2.33
CA ARG A 52 -15.63 -7.18 3.09
C ARG A 52 -16.90 -6.81 2.34
N GLY A 53 -17.94 -7.62 2.52
CA GLY A 53 -19.22 -7.44 1.85
C GLY A 53 -19.22 -7.96 0.41
N TYR A 54 -20.40 -8.27 -0.10
CA TYR A 54 -20.62 -8.76 -1.46
C TYR A 54 -21.69 -7.90 -2.11
N GLY A 55 -21.27 -7.02 -3.03
CA GLY A 55 -22.16 -6.15 -3.79
C GLY A 55 -21.73 -4.69 -3.80
N HIS A 56 -22.56 -3.86 -4.43
CA HIS A 56 -22.31 -2.44 -4.69
C HIS A 56 -22.61 -1.53 -3.47
N GLY A 57 -23.04 -2.10 -2.33
CA GLY A 57 -23.19 -1.41 -1.06
C GLY A 57 -24.31 -0.36 -1.01
N ARG A 58 -25.31 -0.44 -1.89
CA ARG A 58 -26.46 0.47 -1.90
C ARG A 58 -27.77 -0.31 -1.81
N GLY A 59 -28.75 0.34 -1.17
CA GLY A 59 -30.06 -0.24 -0.90
C GLY A 59 -30.03 -1.36 0.12
N MET A 60 -30.82 -2.40 -0.12
CA MET A 60 -31.08 -3.47 0.84
C MET A 60 -30.02 -4.57 0.80
N SER A 61 -29.45 -4.89 1.98
CA SER A 61 -28.60 -6.08 2.16
C SER A 61 -29.47 -7.33 2.32
N GLN A 62 -29.31 -8.30 1.42
CA GLN A 62 -30.10 -9.54 1.43
C GLN A 62 -29.90 -10.34 2.72
N TYR A 63 -28.65 -10.55 3.12
CA TYR A 63 -28.32 -11.26 4.37
C TYR A 63 -28.73 -10.46 5.62
N GLY A 64 -28.69 -9.12 5.55
CA GLY A 64 -29.18 -8.27 6.64
C GLY A 64 -30.69 -8.41 6.82
N SER A 65 -31.46 -8.33 5.73
CA SER A 65 -32.91 -8.55 5.72
C SER A 65 -33.29 -9.93 6.22
N TYR A 66 -32.55 -10.96 5.80
CA TYR A 66 -32.77 -12.32 6.31
C TYR A 66 -32.57 -12.40 7.84
N GLY A 67 -31.52 -11.77 8.37
CA GLY A 67 -31.30 -11.69 9.82
C GLY A 67 -32.41 -10.94 10.56
N TRP A 68 -32.91 -9.83 10.00
CA TRP A 68 -34.06 -9.11 10.56
C TRP A 68 -35.32 -9.97 10.60
N ALA A 69 -35.60 -10.69 9.52
CA ALA A 69 -36.78 -11.56 9.44
C ALA A 69 -36.67 -12.77 10.39
N THR A 70 -35.50 -13.40 10.48
CA THR A 70 -35.35 -14.68 11.21
C THR A 70 -35.04 -14.51 12.68
N THR A 71 -34.18 -13.56 13.05
CA THR A 71 -33.77 -13.36 14.46
C THR A 71 -34.76 -12.48 15.20
N TYR A 72 -35.30 -11.46 14.53
CA TYR A 72 -36.14 -10.44 15.16
C TYR A 72 -37.60 -10.50 14.71
N GLY A 73 -37.95 -11.38 13.77
CA GLY A 73 -39.33 -11.55 13.30
C GLY A 73 -39.90 -10.35 12.54
N TRP A 74 -39.04 -9.49 11.99
CA TRP A 74 -39.49 -8.29 11.30
C TRP A 74 -40.32 -8.62 10.07
N GLN A 75 -41.44 -7.92 9.92
CA GLN A 75 -42.25 -7.95 8.72
C GLN A 75 -41.56 -7.19 7.58
N TRP A 76 -41.91 -7.51 6.33
CA TRP A 76 -41.25 -6.95 5.15
C TRP A 76 -41.31 -5.42 5.09
N GLN A 77 -42.38 -4.80 5.60
CA GLN A 77 -42.53 -3.34 5.66
C GLN A 77 -41.47 -2.70 6.56
N GLN A 78 -41.21 -3.29 7.73
CA GLN A 78 -40.22 -2.78 8.69
C GLN A 78 -38.81 -2.87 8.11
N ILE A 79 -38.54 -3.97 7.39
CA ILE A 79 -37.26 -4.17 6.70
C ILE A 79 -37.08 -3.12 5.59
N LEU A 80 -38.10 -2.89 4.77
CA LEU A 80 -38.03 -1.87 3.72
C LEU A 80 -37.86 -0.46 4.30
N ASP A 81 -38.59 -0.13 5.35
CA ASP A 81 -38.48 1.16 6.03
C ASP A 81 -37.08 1.37 6.61
N PHE A 82 -36.45 0.34 7.16
CA PHE A 82 -35.06 0.42 7.62
C PHE A 82 -34.07 0.73 6.50
N TYR A 83 -34.22 0.11 5.32
CA TYR A 83 -33.29 0.32 4.20
C TYR A 83 -33.60 1.55 3.35
N TYR A 84 -34.86 1.97 3.29
CA TYR A 84 -35.34 2.96 2.32
C TYR A 84 -36.23 4.05 2.93
N GLY A 85 -36.62 3.97 4.20
CA GLY A 85 -37.57 4.89 4.85
C GLY A 85 -37.09 6.33 4.87
N GLY A 86 -35.77 6.56 5.00
CA GLY A 86 -35.17 7.89 5.01
C GLY A 86 -35.71 8.83 6.12
N PRO A 87 -35.12 10.01 6.33
CA PRO A 87 -35.55 10.94 7.39
C PRO A 87 -36.93 11.56 7.16
N THR A 88 -37.40 11.56 5.91
CA THR A 88 -38.65 12.22 5.48
C THR A 88 -39.83 11.26 5.30
N GLY A 89 -39.65 9.96 5.58
CA GLY A 89 -40.71 8.96 5.49
C GLY A 89 -41.08 8.62 4.04
N ASN A 90 -40.27 7.81 3.38
CA ASN A 90 -40.66 7.15 2.14
C ASN A 90 -41.78 6.15 2.48
N VAL A 91 -43.00 6.51 2.10
CA VAL A 91 -44.18 5.66 2.30
C VAL A 91 -44.17 4.57 1.23
N VAL A 92 -44.24 3.31 1.65
CA VAL A 92 -44.54 2.19 0.75
C VAL A 92 -46.00 2.33 0.34
N ALA A 93 -46.23 2.96 -0.82
CA ALA A 93 -47.56 3.09 -1.37
C ALA A 93 -48.07 1.73 -1.89
N PRO A 94 -49.36 1.38 -1.68
CA PRO A 94 -49.97 0.27 -2.38
C PRO A 94 -49.83 0.47 -3.88
N LEU A 95 -49.45 -0.57 -4.61
CA LEU A 95 -49.49 -0.55 -6.06
C LEU A 95 -50.95 -0.37 -6.48
N ALA A 96 -51.28 0.75 -7.14
CA ALA A 96 -52.64 1.04 -7.60
C ALA A 96 -53.15 -0.05 -8.57
N ASN A 97 -52.22 -0.69 -9.29
CA ASN A 97 -52.46 -1.89 -10.07
C ASN A 97 -51.27 -2.85 -9.90
N PRO A 98 -51.47 -4.11 -9.44
CA PRO A 98 -50.38 -5.08 -9.35
C PRO A 98 -49.78 -5.46 -10.72
N ASN A 99 -50.51 -5.20 -11.81
CA ASN A 99 -50.08 -5.41 -13.20
C ASN A 99 -49.66 -4.09 -13.87
N GLN A 100 -49.20 -3.11 -13.11
CA GLN A 100 -48.76 -1.84 -13.67
C GLN A 100 -47.55 -2.04 -14.58
N GLU A 101 -47.70 -1.74 -15.87
CA GLU A 101 -46.60 -1.77 -16.82
C GLU A 101 -45.66 -0.59 -16.57
N MET A 102 -44.37 -0.88 -16.42
CA MET A 102 -43.31 0.12 -16.25
C MET A 102 -42.46 0.15 -17.52
N SER A 103 -42.50 1.27 -18.25
CA SER A 103 -41.64 1.49 -19.42
C SER A 103 -40.38 2.26 -19.01
N VAL A 104 -39.21 1.73 -19.37
CA VAL A 104 -37.91 2.37 -19.16
C VAL A 104 -37.35 2.73 -20.54
N VAL A 105 -37.16 4.02 -20.78
CA VAL A 105 -36.49 4.48 -22.00
C VAL A 105 -34.99 4.45 -21.77
N LEU A 106 -34.26 3.71 -22.60
CA LEU A 106 -32.79 3.74 -22.62
C LEU A 106 -32.34 4.73 -23.69
N THR A 107 -31.60 5.75 -23.27
CA THR A 107 -31.00 6.73 -24.18
C THR A 107 -29.49 6.58 -24.16
N GLY A 108 -28.88 6.26 -25.31
CA GLY A 108 -27.43 6.17 -25.46
C GLY A 108 -26.83 7.52 -25.87
N SER A 109 -25.64 7.84 -25.37
CA SER A 109 -24.91 9.08 -25.69
C SER A 109 -24.19 9.06 -27.05
N ASP A 110 -24.44 8.06 -27.91
CA ASP A 110 -23.91 8.01 -29.27
C ASP A 110 -25.06 8.18 -30.27
N MET A 111 -25.26 9.42 -30.72
CA MET A 111 -26.18 9.79 -31.79
C MET A 111 -25.49 9.62 -33.14
N THR A 112 -25.12 8.39 -33.52
CA THR A 112 -24.71 8.10 -34.91
C THR A 112 -25.65 7.07 -35.50
N ARG A 113 -26.80 7.53 -36.00
CA ARG A 113 -27.72 6.67 -36.77
C ARG A 113 -27.00 6.22 -38.04
N VAL A 114 -26.67 4.94 -38.13
CA VAL A 114 -26.41 4.31 -39.43
C VAL A 114 -27.78 4.00 -40.04
N SER A 115 -28.17 4.81 -41.03
CA SER A 115 -29.25 4.45 -41.95
C SER A 115 -28.71 3.48 -42.99
N THR A 116 -29.37 2.33 -43.14
CA THR A 116 -29.33 1.51 -44.36
C THR A 116 -30.74 1.42 -44.91
#